data_AF-A0A0S2LWW1-F1
#
_entry.id   AF-A0A0S2LWW1-F1
#
_cell.length_a   1.000
_cell.length_b   1.000
_cell.length_c   1.000
_cell.angle_alpha   90.00
_cell.angle_beta   90.00
_cell.angle_gamma   90.00
#
_symmetry.space_group_name_H-M   'P 1'
#
loop_
_entity.id
_entity.type
_entity.pdbx_description
1 polymer ?
#
loop_
_entity_poly.entity_id
_entity_poly.type
_entity_poly.pdbx_seq_one_letter_code
_entity_poly.pdbx_strand_id
1 'polypeptide(L)'
;MGEMMFDINWMELLVLVGTVGVSAAVVAYLALRMFVWSKAASKSIEHIRKHALWTGVIAWAFSGLTGANRAGIYNPDQLQAEPWATIPWLAILGPVVAVVAVHAIGQSTWPAPKSPRRVAVLEFRSTRDYVSPALGWTVAGIFTLTAATLALLFFAPGFISATSVILGESGQSIQTQHGRTPGYVLATALSAGFLLLTVGTVLVMRLIASRRSLENLTPEQNNTLRTIGMNRLLRVSATVASGLAAVAGNYLSQPAPDSTATSWVNWLAIVNAAVLIAMLLWKPPFLDSPTDDAGYNALFNTGRSAATSAGDGPAAAKLSNAAGITAPLAGTLGLVAGWLATPWFGWLGPLTLALVFVLLSHLCLELVLRKNYATPGTTRTRLKAAVPTTLILAIAVGGLGLIPLLIMVSGINRGGMYDWPGFGNSAPHFLVPLVCAVALLCAGAASACVVLLRPGLSNASELLDRTLRRRSLFRIYRTVGGGLFALLGAAFLAVGTEPTFGTESANSAFGIVGALCFVVAATLCFYPVRGFTPADFMPAAAKATGTTSLKK
;
A
#
# COMPACT_ATOMS: atom_id res chain seq x y z
N MET A 1 50.90 -3.03 13.99
CA MET A 1 49.83 -3.19 15.00
C MET A 1 48.71 -2.26 14.58
N GLY A 2 47.90 -2.58 13.58
CA GLY A 2 47.25 -3.86 13.31
C GLY A 2 45.78 -3.69 13.67
N GLU A 3 45.13 -2.71 13.02
CA GLU A 3 43.72 -2.39 13.15
C GLU A 3 42.90 -3.63 12.80
N MET A 4 42.50 -4.37 13.83
CA MET A 4 41.40 -5.33 13.80
C MET A 4 40.08 -4.55 13.82
N MET A 5 39.83 -3.75 12.78
CA MET A 5 38.61 -2.97 12.66
C MET A 5 37.60 -3.76 11.83
N PHE A 6 36.91 -4.67 12.53
CA PHE A 6 35.60 -5.21 12.20
C PHE A 6 35.36 -5.62 10.74
N ASP A 7 35.73 -6.86 10.42
CA ASP A 7 35.06 -7.64 9.38
C ASP A 7 33.57 -7.76 9.76
N ILE A 8 32.77 -6.76 9.37
CA ILE A 8 31.33 -6.88 9.36
C ILE A 8 31.04 -7.97 8.32
N ASN A 9 30.67 -9.13 8.82
CA ASN A 9 30.24 -10.24 7.99
C ASN A 9 28.97 -9.81 7.25
N TRP A 10 29.12 -9.32 6.02
CA TRP A 10 28.03 -8.80 5.20
C TRP A 10 26.92 -9.84 4.97
N MET A 11 27.26 -11.14 5.08
CA MET A 11 26.28 -12.22 5.11
C MET A 11 25.41 -12.19 6.37
N GLU A 12 25.95 -11.85 7.54
CA GLU A 12 25.15 -11.62 8.76
C GLU A 12 24.28 -10.37 8.65
N LEU A 13 24.73 -9.29 8.00
CA LEU A 13 23.93 -8.08 7.80
C LEU A 13 22.80 -8.30 6.78
N LEU A 14 23.05 -9.05 5.70
CA LEU A 14 22.04 -9.48 4.73
C LEU A 14 21.05 -10.48 5.35
N VAL A 15 21.56 -11.42 6.15
CA VAL A 15 20.73 -12.29 6.98
C VAL A 15 19.94 -11.44 7.98
N LEU A 16 20.49 -10.39 8.60
CA LEU A 16 19.79 -9.51 9.53
C LEU A 16 18.66 -8.74 8.83
N VAL A 17 18.86 -8.23 7.62
CA VAL A 17 17.82 -7.50 6.87
C VAL A 17 16.69 -8.44 6.41
N GLY A 18 17.03 -9.63 5.90
CA GLY A 18 16.03 -10.63 5.53
C GLY A 18 15.36 -11.28 6.74
N THR A 19 16.10 -11.50 7.84
CA THR A 19 15.56 -11.99 9.11
C THR A 19 14.80 -10.92 9.85
N VAL A 20 15.07 -9.62 9.72
CA VAL A 20 14.22 -8.56 10.27
C VAL A 20 12.90 -8.51 9.51
N GLY A 21 12.91 -8.69 8.19
CA GLY A 21 11.68 -8.86 7.40
C GLY A 21 10.90 -10.10 7.84
N VAL A 22 11.53 -11.27 7.86
CA VAL A 22 10.90 -12.54 8.29
C VAL A 22 10.50 -12.50 9.76
N SER A 23 11.29 -11.90 10.64
CA SER A 23 11.00 -11.76 12.08
C SER A 23 9.89 -10.75 12.30
N ALA A 24 9.84 -9.64 11.56
CA ALA A 24 8.70 -8.74 11.57
C ALA A 24 7.44 -9.45 11.04
N ALA A 25 7.57 -10.33 10.03
CA ALA A 25 6.47 -11.15 9.52
C ALA A 25 5.95 -12.12 10.58
N VAL A 26 6.87 -12.84 11.23
CA VAL A 26 6.58 -13.81 12.27
C VAL A 26 6.03 -13.11 13.51
N VAL A 27 6.60 -11.98 13.93
CA VAL A 27 6.13 -11.18 15.07
C VAL A 27 4.78 -10.54 14.77
N ALA A 28 4.56 -9.97 13.58
CA ALA A 28 3.26 -9.42 13.20
C ALA A 28 2.19 -10.53 13.10
N TYR A 29 2.55 -11.69 12.54
CA TYR A 29 1.67 -12.85 12.47
C TYR A 29 1.38 -13.45 13.86
N LEU A 30 2.37 -13.60 14.71
CA LEU A 30 2.22 -14.08 16.09
C LEU A 30 1.43 -13.09 16.94
N ALA A 31 1.66 -11.78 16.78
CA ALA A 31 0.86 -10.74 17.42
C ALA A 31 -0.60 -10.81 16.95
N LEU A 32 -0.86 -10.90 15.64
CA LEU A 32 -2.20 -11.11 15.13
C LEU A 32 -2.82 -12.41 15.66
N ARG A 33 -2.06 -13.50 15.74
CA ARG A 33 -2.50 -14.77 16.29
C ARG A 33 -2.77 -14.72 17.79
N MET A 34 -2.02 -13.93 18.56
CA MET A 34 -2.25 -13.78 20.00
C MET A 34 -3.39 -12.81 20.33
N PHE A 35 -3.52 -11.70 19.58
CA PHE A 35 -4.51 -10.66 19.87
C PHE A 35 -5.88 -10.88 19.21
N VAL A 36 -5.95 -11.61 18.08
CA VAL A 36 -7.20 -11.79 17.32
C VAL A 36 -7.90 -13.11 17.65
N TRP A 37 -7.18 -14.10 18.21
CA TRP A 37 -7.69 -15.45 18.41
C TRP A 37 -8.31 -15.66 19.80
N SER A 38 -9.35 -14.88 20.11
CA SER A 38 -10.23 -15.22 21.24
C SER A 38 -11.14 -16.39 20.84
N LYS A 39 -11.20 -17.43 21.68
CA LYS A 39 -11.96 -18.68 21.42
C LYS A 39 -13.45 -18.42 21.07
N ALA A 40 -14.02 -17.30 21.52
CA ALA A 40 -15.41 -16.91 21.30
C ALA A 40 -15.69 -16.22 19.95
N ALA A 41 -14.71 -15.51 19.36
CA ALA A 41 -14.89 -14.73 18.12
C ALA A 41 -14.80 -15.58 16.84
N SER A 42 -14.38 -16.84 16.95
CA SER A 42 -14.14 -17.77 15.83
C SER A 42 -15.38 -18.13 14.98
N LYS A 43 -16.58 -17.70 15.38
CA LYS A 43 -17.84 -17.99 14.67
C LYS A 43 -18.36 -16.85 13.78
N SER A 44 -17.85 -15.63 13.87
CA SER A 44 -18.41 -14.50 13.12
C SER A 44 -17.83 -14.37 11.69
N ILE A 45 -18.69 -14.03 10.72
CA ILE A 45 -18.30 -13.73 9.33
C ILE A 45 -17.26 -12.59 9.31
N GLU A 46 -17.36 -11.65 10.24
CA GLU A 46 -16.42 -10.55 10.37
C GLU A 46 -14.99 -11.03 10.69
N HIS A 47 -14.85 -12.01 11.57
CA HIS A 47 -13.54 -12.59 11.90
C HIS A 47 -12.91 -13.27 10.68
N ILE A 48 -13.70 -14.02 9.92
CA ILE A 48 -13.31 -14.65 8.65
C ILE A 48 -12.81 -13.59 7.65
N ARG A 49 -13.55 -12.48 7.51
CA ARG A 49 -13.16 -11.36 6.64
C ARG A 49 -11.86 -10.69 7.11
N LYS A 50 -11.71 -10.45 8.41
CA LYS A 50 -10.50 -9.86 9.01
C LYS A 50 -9.28 -10.75 8.80
N HIS A 51 -9.40 -12.05 9.06
CA HIS A 51 -8.33 -13.03 8.81
C HIS A 51 -7.89 -12.99 7.36
N ALA A 52 -8.83 -13.18 6.43
CA ALA A 52 -8.54 -13.11 5.01
C ALA A 52 -7.88 -11.79 4.63
N LEU A 53 -8.41 -10.65 5.11
CA LEU A 53 -7.85 -9.31 4.90
C LEU A 53 -6.38 -9.24 5.31
N TRP A 54 -6.07 -9.58 6.56
CA TRP A 54 -4.72 -9.52 7.11
C TRP A 54 -3.75 -10.45 6.40
N THR A 55 -4.16 -11.67 6.05
CA THR A 55 -3.31 -12.57 5.25
C THR A 55 -2.84 -11.91 3.96
N GLY A 56 -3.72 -11.23 3.22
CA GLY A 56 -3.30 -10.56 1.99
C GLY A 56 -2.49 -9.28 2.23
N VAL A 57 -2.79 -8.51 3.27
CA VAL A 57 -2.00 -7.31 3.61
C VAL A 57 -0.57 -7.70 3.97
N ILE A 58 -0.41 -8.75 4.77
CA ILE A 58 0.90 -9.30 5.14
C ILE A 58 1.61 -9.81 3.90
N ALA A 59 0.98 -10.66 3.09
CA ALA A 59 1.61 -11.19 1.88
C ALA A 59 2.03 -10.05 0.92
N TRP A 60 1.19 -9.03 0.75
CA TRP A 60 1.53 -7.87 -0.07
C TRP A 60 2.70 -7.06 0.53
N ALA A 61 2.72 -6.82 1.84
CA ALA A 61 3.84 -6.14 2.51
C ALA A 61 5.17 -6.88 2.33
N PHE A 62 5.15 -8.22 2.33
CA PHE A 62 6.34 -9.05 2.10
C PHE A 62 6.66 -9.31 0.63
N SER A 63 5.88 -8.79 -0.31
CA SER A 63 6.11 -8.99 -1.75
C SER A 63 7.17 -8.06 -2.36
N GLY A 64 7.77 -7.17 -1.56
CA GLY A 64 8.72 -6.15 -2.00
C GLY A 64 10.05 -6.73 -2.51
N LEU A 65 10.37 -6.46 -3.78
CA LEU A 65 11.62 -6.87 -4.45
C LEU A 65 12.66 -5.74 -4.56
N THR A 66 12.52 -4.66 -3.77
CA THR A 66 13.39 -3.48 -3.84
C THR A 66 14.87 -3.81 -3.57
N GLY A 67 15.15 -4.73 -2.64
CA GLY A 67 16.52 -5.19 -2.36
C GLY A 67 17.16 -5.95 -3.53
N ALA A 68 16.37 -6.47 -4.47
CA ALA A 68 16.88 -7.14 -5.66
C ALA A 68 17.14 -6.18 -6.82
N ASN A 69 16.83 -4.89 -6.70
CA ASN A 69 16.90 -3.94 -7.83
C ASN A 69 18.32 -3.76 -8.39
N ARG A 70 19.37 -4.04 -7.60
CA ARG A 70 20.78 -4.00 -8.03
C ARG A 70 21.37 -5.39 -8.33
N ALA A 71 20.55 -6.43 -8.42
CA ALA A 71 21.03 -7.78 -8.70
C ALA A 71 21.79 -7.84 -10.03
N GLY A 72 22.99 -8.42 -10.04
CA GLY A 72 23.83 -8.53 -11.23
C GLY A 72 24.57 -7.24 -11.62
N ILE A 73 24.47 -6.18 -10.82
CA ILE A 73 25.14 -4.89 -11.05
C ILE A 73 26.15 -4.67 -9.92
N TYR A 74 27.39 -4.33 -10.27
CA TYR A 74 28.48 -4.10 -9.31
C TYR A 74 29.13 -2.74 -9.49
N ASN A 75 29.78 -2.27 -8.43
CA ASN A 75 30.37 -0.94 -8.41
C ASN A 75 31.75 -0.92 -9.11
N PRO A 76 32.21 0.25 -9.60
CA PRO A 76 33.50 0.38 -10.29
C PRO A 76 34.76 0.08 -9.47
N ASP A 77 34.65 0.08 -8.14
CA ASP A 77 35.70 -0.32 -7.20
C ASP A 77 35.83 -1.85 -7.11
N GLN A 78 34.83 -2.60 -7.56
CA GLN A 78 34.82 -4.07 -7.56
C GLN A 78 35.39 -4.61 -8.88
N LEU A 79 36.71 -4.47 -9.06
CA LEU A 79 37.43 -4.72 -10.32
C LEU A 79 37.22 -6.13 -10.93
N GLN A 80 36.82 -7.14 -10.15
CA GLN A 80 36.48 -8.48 -10.63
C GLN A 80 35.47 -9.16 -9.72
N ALA A 81 34.22 -8.68 -9.69
CA ALA A 81 33.17 -9.34 -8.94
C ALA A 81 32.90 -10.75 -9.50
N GLU A 82 33.02 -11.77 -8.66
CA GLU A 82 32.56 -13.12 -8.99
C GLU A 82 31.07 -13.05 -9.39
N PRO A 83 30.65 -13.56 -10.56
CA PRO A 83 29.33 -13.25 -11.09
C PRO A 83 28.18 -13.61 -10.14
N TRP A 84 28.26 -14.73 -9.44
CA TRP A 84 27.20 -15.16 -8.53
C TRP A 84 27.17 -14.38 -7.21
N ALA A 85 28.30 -13.86 -6.74
CA ALA A 85 28.38 -12.98 -5.57
C ALA A 85 27.58 -11.69 -5.73
N THR A 86 27.33 -11.23 -6.98
CA THR A 86 26.50 -10.06 -7.27
C THR A 86 24.99 -10.32 -7.18
N ILE A 87 24.58 -11.56 -6.91
CA ILE A 87 23.17 -11.97 -6.83
C ILE A 87 22.70 -11.95 -5.38
N PRO A 88 21.81 -11.02 -4.99
CA PRO A 88 21.24 -10.98 -3.66
C PRO A 88 20.12 -12.03 -3.53
N TRP A 89 20.49 -13.31 -3.41
CA TRP A 89 19.57 -14.45 -3.40
C TRP A 89 18.42 -14.29 -2.42
N LEU A 90 18.69 -13.77 -1.22
CA LEU A 90 17.65 -13.57 -0.20
C LEU A 90 16.66 -12.47 -0.59
N ALA A 91 17.12 -11.41 -1.28
CA ALA A 91 16.24 -10.35 -1.76
C ALA A 91 15.37 -10.77 -2.95
N ILE A 92 15.79 -11.79 -3.70
CA ILE A 92 15.02 -12.39 -4.81
C ILE A 92 14.04 -13.45 -4.28
N LEU A 93 14.55 -14.44 -3.53
CA LEU A 93 13.78 -15.61 -3.10
C LEU A 93 12.94 -15.33 -1.85
N GLY A 94 13.41 -14.48 -0.93
CA GLY A 94 12.74 -14.18 0.33
C GLY A 94 11.31 -13.67 0.14
N PRO A 95 11.09 -12.61 -0.66
CA PRO A 95 9.74 -12.10 -0.94
C PRO A 95 8.82 -13.14 -1.59
N VAL A 96 9.33 -13.96 -2.51
CA VAL A 96 8.58 -15.03 -3.17
C VAL A 96 8.14 -16.09 -2.17
N VAL A 97 9.08 -16.61 -1.37
CA VAL A 97 8.80 -17.60 -0.32
C VAL A 97 7.80 -17.06 0.68
N ALA A 98 7.97 -15.81 1.12
CA ALA A 98 7.09 -15.17 2.08
C ALA A 98 5.65 -15.07 1.55
N VAL A 99 5.44 -14.66 0.29
CA VAL A 99 4.11 -14.59 -0.32
C VAL A 99 3.43 -15.96 -0.38
N VAL A 100 4.16 -16.99 -0.82
CA VAL A 100 3.62 -18.37 -0.91
C VAL A 100 3.32 -18.91 0.48
N ALA A 101 4.25 -18.76 1.43
CA ALA A 101 4.13 -19.25 2.79
C ALA A 101 2.97 -18.56 3.54
N VAL A 102 2.86 -17.22 3.47
CA VAL A 102 1.78 -16.48 4.14
C VAL A 102 0.41 -16.92 3.63
N HIS A 103 0.24 -17.13 2.32
CA HIS A 103 -1.02 -17.63 1.80
C HIS A 103 -1.27 -19.10 2.18
N ALA A 104 -0.26 -19.97 2.10
CA ALA A 104 -0.39 -21.37 2.53
C ALA A 104 -0.78 -21.46 4.01
N ILE A 105 -0.09 -20.72 4.88
CA ILE A 105 -0.35 -20.64 6.33
C ILE A 105 -1.73 -20.02 6.58
N GLY A 106 -2.06 -18.91 5.92
CA GLY A 106 -3.37 -18.26 6.04
C GLY A 106 -4.52 -19.19 5.66
N GLN A 107 -4.29 -20.12 4.73
CA GLN A 107 -5.28 -21.14 4.36
C GLN A 107 -5.26 -22.39 5.25
N SER A 108 -4.14 -22.75 5.86
CA SER A 108 -4.10 -23.87 6.83
C SER A 108 -4.63 -23.48 8.21
N THR A 109 -4.66 -22.18 8.51
CA THR A 109 -5.05 -21.63 9.82
C THR A 109 -6.52 -21.24 9.93
N TRP A 110 -7.33 -21.51 8.89
CA TRP A 110 -8.78 -21.35 9.01
C TRP A 110 -9.33 -22.21 10.16
N PRO A 111 -10.33 -21.73 10.93
CA PRO A 111 -10.94 -22.48 12.02
C PRO A 111 -11.42 -23.84 11.53
N ALA A 112 -10.91 -24.90 12.16
CA ALA A 112 -11.30 -26.26 11.84
C ALA A 112 -12.77 -26.50 12.25
N PRO A 113 -13.57 -27.17 11.40
CA PRO A 113 -14.93 -27.58 11.74
C PRO A 113 -14.96 -28.42 13.02
N LYS A 114 -15.84 -28.08 13.96
CA LYS A 114 -15.94 -28.74 15.28
C LYS A 114 -17.14 -29.68 15.38
N SER A 115 -18.01 -29.78 14.36
CA SER A 115 -19.14 -30.70 14.43
C SER A 115 -18.66 -32.14 14.51
N PRO A 116 -19.20 -32.95 15.45
CA PRO A 116 -18.94 -34.38 15.52
C PRO A 116 -19.51 -35.13 14.31
N ARG A 117 -20.47 -34.56 13.56
CA ARG A 117 -21.06 -35.17 12.36
C ARG A 117 -20.42 -34.61 11.09
N ARG A 118 -19.73 -35.48 10.34
CA ARG A 118 -19.20 -35.17 9.00
C ARG A 118 -20.35 -35.14 7.99
N VAL A 119 -20.73 -33.96 7.54
CA VAL A 119 -21.54 -33.82 6.32
C VAL A 119 -20.58 -33.85 5.14
N ALA A 120 -20.53 -34.98 4.42
CA ALA A 120 -19.73 -35.10 3.20
C ALA A 120 -20.50 -34.47 2.03
N VAL A 121 -20.11 -33.25 1.64
CA VAL A 121 -20.57 -32.64 0.39
C VAL A 121 -19.64 -33.11 -0.72
N LEU A 122 -20.08 -34.11 -1.51
CA LEU A 122 -19.33 -34.74 -2.60
C LEU A 122 -19.40 -33.92 -3.91
N GLU A 123 -19.19 -32.61 -3.82
CA GLU A 123 -19.02 -31.78 -5.02
C GLU A 123 -17.58 -31.91 -5.51
N PHE A 124 -17.41 -32.27 -6.79
CA PHE A 124 -16.12 -32.17 -7.45
C PHE A 124 -15.77 -30.68 -7.59
N ARG A 125 -14.61 -30.27 -7.07
CA ARG A 125 -14.20 -28.86 -7.02
C ARG A 125 -12.96 -28.67 -7.87
N SER A 126 -13.10 -27.98 -9.00
CA SER A 126 -11.96 -27.58 -9.81
C SER A 126 -11.42 -26.24 -9.32
N THR A 127 -10.10 -26.04 -9.44
CA THR A 127 -9.49 -24.73 -9.17
C THR A 127 -10.02 -23.66 -10.13
N ARG A 128 -10.38 -24.05 -11.35
CA ARG A 128 -10.90 -23.16 -12.39
C ARG A 128 -12.23 -22.52 -12.01
N ASP A 129 -13.06 -23.21 -11.22
CA ASP A 129 -14.40 -22.74 -10.83
C ASP A 129 -14.34 -21.50 -9.92
N TYR A 130 -13.20 -21.29 -9.25
CA TYR A 130 -12.99 -20.20 -8.30
C TYR A 130 -12.14 -19.04 -8.86
N VAL A 131 -11.72 -19.13 -10.13
CA VAL A 131 -10.91 -18.09 -10.78
C VAL A 131 -11.81 -17.29 -11.71
N SER A 132 -11.88 -15.97 -11.51
CA SER A 132 -12.50 -15.08 -12.48
C SER A 132 -11.71 -15.17 -13.81
N PRO A 133 -12.35 -15.49 -14.96
CA PRO A 133 -11.64 -15.66 -16.23
C PRO A 133 -10.80 -14.44 -16.60
N ALA A 134 -11.32 -13.23 -16.39
CA ALA A 134 -10.59 -11.99 -16.68
C ALA A 134 -9.31 -11.86 -15.83
N LEU A 135 -9.38 -12.19 -14.53
CA LEU A 135 -8.19 -12.16 -13.67
C LEU A 135 -7.21 -13.26 -14.07
N GLY A 136 -7.72 -14.47 -14.34
CA GLY A 136 -6.90 -15.61 -14.76
C GLY A 136 -6.08 -15.31 -16.01
N TRP A 137 -6.71 -14.75 -17.06
CA TRP A 137 -6.03 -14.34 -18.28
C TRP A 137 -5.03 -13.21 -18.05
N THR A 138 -5.39 -12.22 -17.22
CA THR A 138 -4.47 -11.10 -16.89
C THR A 138 -3.22 -11.61 -16.20
N VAL A 139 -3.37 -12.49 -15.19
CA VAL A 139 -2.24 -13.09 -14.47
C VAL A 139 -1.41 -13.98 -15.40
N ALA A 140 -2.05 -14.78 -16.26
CA ALA A 140 -1.35 -15.60 -17.24
C ALA A 140 -0.53 -14.74 -18.22
N GLY A 141 -1.07 -13.61 -18.69
CA GLY A 141 -0.36 -12.66 -19.53
C GLY A 141 0.85 -12.05 -18.82
N ILE A 142 0.72 -11.65 -17.56
CA ILE A 142 1.84 -11.11 -16.76
C ILE A 142 2.92 -12.18 -16.56
N PHE A 143 2.55 -13.41 -16.21
CA PHE A 143 3.50 -14.52 -16.06
C PHE A 143 4.23 -14.82 -17.37
N THR A 144 3.53 -14.80 -18.50
CA THR A 144 4.10 -15.02 -19.82
C THR A 144 5.07 -13.90 -20.20
N LEU A 145 4.71 -12.64 -19.95
CA LEU A 145 5.58 -11.49 -20.17
C LEU A 145 6.85 -11.56 -19.31
N THR A 146 6.71 -11.91 -18.03
CA THR A 146 7.85 -12.11 -17.13
C THR A 146 8.76 -13.22 -17.66
N ALA A 147 8.21 -14.38 -18.03
CA ALA A 147 8.99 -15.49 -18.57
C ALA A 147 9.75 -15.11 -19.86
N ALA A 148 9.08 -14.41 -20.79
CA ALA A 148 9.71 -13.92 -22.02
C ALA A 148 10.83 -12.91 -21.72
N THR A 149 10.62 -12.00 -20.77
CA THR A 149 11.64 -11.04 -20.33
C THR A 149 12.87 -11.77 -19.76
N LEU A 150 12.67 -12.79 -18.93
CA LEU A 150 13.77 -13.56 -18.35
C LEU A 150 14.52 -14.37 -19.41
N ALA A 151 13.82 -14.90 -20.43
CA ALA A 151 14.45 -15.55 -21.57
C ALA A 151 15.31 -14.59 -22.38
N LEU A 152 14.84 -13.35 -22.62
CA LEU A 152 15.64 -12.31 -23.29
C LEU A 152 16.85 -11.89 -22.44
N LEU A 153 16.64 -11.72 -21.13
CA LEU A 153 17.70 -11.37 -20.18
C LEU A 153 18.84 -12.39 -20.20
N PHE A 154 18.54 -13.68 -20.40
CA PHE A 154 19.54 -14.75 -20.44
C PHE A 154 20.66 -14.50 -21.47
N PHE A 155 20.31 -13.87 -22.60
CA PHE A 155 21.25 -13.57 -23.68
C PHE A 155 21.93 -12.20 -23.57
N ALA A 156 21.63 -11.43 -22.52
CA ALA A 156 22.23 -10.11 -22.35
C ALA A 156 23.73 -10.23 -22.02
N PRO A 157 24.63 -9.52 -22.72
CA PRO A 157 26.06 -9.58 -22.44
C PRO A 157 26.41 -8.91 -21.11
N GLY A 158 27.45 -9.40 -20.44
CA GLY A 158 28.08 -8.69 -19.32
C GLY A 158 29.09 -7.67 -19.81
N PHE A 159 29.45 -6.70 -18.97
CA PHE A 159 30.53 -5.77 -19.23
C PHE A 159 31.20 -5.33 -17.93
N ILE A 160 32.51 -5.11 -17.99
CA ILE A 160 33.30 -4.64 -16.85
C ILE A 160 32.94 -3.19 -16.52
N SER A 161 33.03 -2.83 -15.24
CA SER A 161 32.89 -1.45 -14.80
C SER A 161 34.06 -0.62 -15.34
N ALA A 162 33.75 0.58 -15.82
CA ALA A 162 34.77 1.54 -16.25
C ALA A 162 34.97 2.60 -15.17
N THR A 163 36.19 2.69 -14.64
CA THR A 163 36.59 3.72 -13.67
C THR A 163 37.11 4.99 -14.35
N SER A 164 37.04 5.08 -15.69
CA SER A 164 37.62 6.20 -16.44
C SER A 164 36.83 7.48 -16.19
N VAL A 165 37.40 8.36 -15.37
CA VAL A 165 37.01 9.78 -15.30
C VAL A 165 37.51 10.44 -16.57
N ILE A 166 36.72 10.38 -17.63
CA ILE A 166 36.96 11.22 -18.81
C ILE A 166 36.36 12.58 -18.47
N LEU A 167 37.22 13.59 -18.31
CA LEU A 167 36.79 14.98 -18.31
C LEU A 167 36.13 15.24 -19.67
N GLY A 168 34.81 15.46 -19.70
CA GLY A 168 34.15 15.90 -20.92
C GLY A 168 34.76 17.23 -21.40
N GLU A 169 34.64 17.54 -22.70
CA GLU A 169 35.10 18.82 -23.28
C GLU A 169 34.57 20.06 -22.54
N SER A 170 33.48 19.93 -21.79
CA SER A 170 32.85 20.96 -20.96
C SER A 170 33.25 20.93 -19.47
N GLY A 171 34.23 20.10 -19.06
CA GLY A 171 34.62 19.92 -17.66
C GLY A 171 33.58 19.17 -16.81
N GLN A 172 32.52 18.63 -17.42
CA GLN A 172 31.58 17.76 -16.71
C GLN A 172 32.24 16.41 -16.44
N SER A 173 32.25 16.00 -15.17
CA SER A 173 32.67 14.65 -14.78
C SER A 173 31.70 13.65 -15.38
N ILE A 174 32.17 12.83 -16.32
CA ILE A 174 31.40 11.67 -16.78
C ILE A 174 31.35 10.67 -15.62
N GLN A 175 30.14 10.25 -15.28
CA GLN A 175 29.83 9.36 -14.16
C GLN A 175 30.62 8.05 -14.25
N THR A 176 31.06 7.55 -13.11
CA THR A 176 31.58 6.19 -13.00
C THR A 176 30.49 5.19 -13.43
N GLN A 177 30.83 4.27 -14.33
CA GLN A 177 29.86 3.33 -14.87
C GLN A 177 29.89 2.02 -14.11
N HIS A 178 28.73 1.62 -13.60
CA HIS A 178 28.56 0.32 -12.94
C HIS A 178 28.84 -0.82 -13.91
N GLY A 179 29.50 -1.86 -13.41
CA GLY A 179 29.70 -3.10 -14.15
C GLY A 179 28.47 -3.98 -14.07
N ARG A 180 28.36 -4.91 -15.02
CA ARG A 180 27.24 -5.84 -15.11
C ARG A 180 27.74 -7.24 -15.39
N THR A 181 27.25 -8.22 -14.63
CA THR A 181 27.57 -9.63 -14.87
C THR A 181 26.95 -10.12 -16.18
N PRO A 182 27.26 -11.33 -16.68
CA PRO A 182 26.54 -11.89 -17.81
C PRO A 182 25.07 -12.16 -17.49
N GLY A 183 24.18 -11.92 -18.46
CA GLY A 183 22.72 -12.00 -18.30
C GLY A 183 22.20 -13.35 -17.83
N TYR A 184 22.85 -14.45 -18.24
CA TYR A 184 22.48 -15.80 -17.81
C TYR A 184 22.53 -15.99 -16.29
N VAL A 185 23.43 -15.28 -15.60
CA VAL A 185 23.61 -15.38 -14.14
C VAL A 185 22.36 -14.85 -13.44
N LEU A 186 21.98 -13.60 -13.75
CA LEU A 186 20.78 -12.99 -13.19
C LEU A 186 19.50 -13.68 -13.67
N ALA A 187 19.41 -14.02 -14.97
CA ALA A 187 18.25 -14.71 -15.53
C ALA A 187 17.99 -16.04 -14.83
N THR A 188 19.03 -16.80 -14.49
CA THR A 188 18.90 -18.07 -13.75
C THR A 188 18.35 -17.82 -12.34
N ALA A 189 18.89 -16.83 -11.63
CA ALA A 189 18.43 -16.49 -10.28
C ALA A 189 16.96 -16.00 -10.26
N LEU A 190 16.60 -15.09 -11.17
CA LEU A 190 15.23 -14.60 -11.29
C LEU A 190 14.28 -15.71 -11.77
N SER A 191 14.72 -16.60 -12.66
CA SER A 191 13.94 -17.76 -13.11
C SER A 191 13.67 -18.75 -11.98
N ALA A 192 14.64 -18.96 -11.07
CA ALA A 192 14.42 -19.77 -9.88
C ALA A 192 13.33 -19.16 -8.97
N GLY A 193 13.39 -17.85 -8.72
CA GLY A 193 12.33 -17.13 -8.00
C GLY A 193 10.98 -17.19 -8.71
N PHE A 194 10.94 -17.02 -10.02
CA PHE A 194 9.72 -17.09 -10.82
C PHE A 194 9.10 -18.49 -10.87
N LEU A 195 9.92 -19.54 -10.99
CA LEU A 195 9.46 -20.93 -10.95
C LEU A 195 8.87 -21.26 -9.58
N LEU A 196 9.56 -20.87 -8.50
CA LEU A 196 9.09 -21.05 -7.13
C LEU A 196 7.75 -20.34 -6.90
N LEU A 197 7.61 -19.10 -7.39
CA LEU A 197 6.36 -18.37 -7.35
C LEU A 197 5.26 -19.11 -8.10
N THR A 198 5.52 -19.56 -9.33
CA THR A 198 4.54 -20.23 -10.19
C THR A 198 4.04 -21.53 -9.57
N VAL A 199 4.96 -22.41 -9.17
CA VAL A 199 4.63 -23.69 -8.52
C VAL A 199 3.91 -23.43 -7.19
N GLY A 200 4.43 -22.50 -6.38
CA GLY A 200 3.83 -22.12 -5.10
C GLY A 200 2.40 -21.60 -5.25
N THR A 201 2.15 -20.73 -6.23
CA THR A 201 0.80 -20.22 -6.53
C THR A 201 -0.13 -21.37 -6.91
N VAL A 202 0.27 -22.28 -7.81
CA VAL A 202 -0.57 -23.43 -8.21
C VAL A 202 -0.88 -24.34 -7.02
N LEU A 203 0.10 -24.61 -6.15
CA LEU A 203 -0.10 -25.41 -4.95
C LEU A 203 -1.05 -24.75 -3.95
N VAL A 204 -0.92 -23.44 -3.72
CA VAL A 204 -1.84 -22.70 -2.84
C VAL A 204 -3.24 -22.61 -3.46
N MET A 205 -3.37 -22.43 -4.77
CA MET A 205 -4.66 -22.48 -5.47
C MET A 205 -5.34 -23.84 -5.24
N ARG A 206 -4.59 -24.94 -5.39
CA ARG A 206 -5.08 -26.29 -5.11
C ARG A 206 -5.51 -26.44 -3.65
N LEU A 207 -4.73 -25.89 -2.72
CA LEU A 207 -5.03 -25.91 -1.29
C LEU A 207 -6.31 -25.11 -0.96
N ILE A 208 -6.55 -23.97 -1.61
CA ILE A 208 -7.78 -23.18 -1.47
C ILE A 208 -9.00 -23.98 -1.96
N ALA A 209 -8.88 -24.63 -3.12
CA ALA A 209 -9.95 -25.44 -3.69
C ALA A 209 -10.25 -26.69 -2.82
N SER A 210 -9.21 -27.33 -2.28
CA SER A 210 -9.33 -28.51 -1.43
C SER A 210 -9.75 -28.19 0.01
N ARG A 211 -9.79 -26.91 0.41
CA ARG A 211 -10.18 -26.51 1.76
C ARG A 211 -11.60 -27.00 2.09
N ARG A 212 -11.77 -27.57 3.28
CA ARG A 212 -13.07 -27.97 3.82
C ARG A 212 -14.02 -26.76 3.94
N SER A 213 -15.31 -26.98 3.73
CA SER A 213 -16.34 -25.97 3.96
C SER A 213 -16.46 -25.65 5.44
N LEU A 214 -16.68 -24.38 5.77
CA LEU A 214 -16.96 -23.92 7.12
C LEU A 214 -18.43 -24.19 7.43
N GLU A 215 -18.70 -24.82 8.58
CA GLU A 215 -20.04 -25.30 8.99
C GLU A 215 -21.06 -24.18 9.19
N ASN A 216 -20.60 -22.97 9.55
CA ASN A 216 -21.48 -21.82 9.82
C ASN A 216 -21.84 -21.03 8.55
N LEU A 217 -21.37 -21.46 7.37
CA LEU A 217 -21.57 -20.74 6.12
C LEU A 217 -22.33 -21.60 5.12
N THR A 218 -23.18 -20.95 4.32
CA THR A 218 -23.85 -21.63 3.22
C THR A 218 -22.82 -22.13 2.18
N PRO A 219 -23.15 -23.15 1.35
CA PRO A 219 -22.27 -23.60 0.27
C PRO A 219 -21.83 -22.45 -0.65
N GLU A 220 -22.74 -21.54 -0.97
CA GLU A 220 -22.50 -20.33 -1.77
C GLU A 220 -21.47 -19.41 -1.10
N GLN A 221 -21.64 -19.10 0.20
CA GLN A 221 -20.67 -18.29 0.95
C GLN A 221 -19.29 -18.94 1.00
N ASN A 222 -19.23 -20.27 1.14
CA ASN A 222 -17.96 -21.00 1.08
C ASN A 222 -17.30 -20.89 -0.31
N ASN A 223 -18.06 -20.98 -1.40
CA ASN A 223 -17.55 -20.81 -2.76
C ASN A 223 -17.07 -19.36 -3.01
N THR A 224 -17.82 -18.37 -2.52
CA THR A 224 -17.40 -16.96 -2.57
C THR A 224 -16.11 -16.74 -1.77
N LEU A 225 -15.95 -17.36 -0.60
CA LEU A 225 -14.69 -17.29 0.17
C LEU A 225 -13.50 -17.87 -0.59
N ARG A 226 -13.67 -19.01 -1.27
CA ARG A 226 -12.61 -19.61 -2.09
C ARG A 226 -12.24 -18.67 -3.24
N THR A 227 -13.24 -18.10 -3.90
CA THR A 227 -13.07 -17.12 -4.99
C THR A 227 -12.33 -15.87 -4.50
N ILE A 228 -12.64 -15.35 -3.30
CA ILE A 228 -11.92 -14.24 -2.67
C ILE A 228 -10.46 -14.62 -2.41
N GLY A 229 -10.22 -15.80 -1.85
CA GLY A 229 -8.87 -16.31 -1.58
C GLY A 229 -8.04 -16.44 -2.85
N MET A 230 -8.63 -17.01 -3.90
CA MET A 230 -8.00 -17.22 -5.21
C MET A 230 -7.64 -15.88 -5.88
N ASN A 231 -8.60 -14.95 -5.92
CA ASN A 231 -8.39 -13.63 -6.51
C ASN A 231 -7.26 -12.87 -5.79
N ARG A 232 -7.22 -12.95 -4.47
CA ARG A 232 -6.17 -12.29 -3.67
C ARG A 232 -4.79 -12.88 -3.93
N LEU A 233 -4.68 -14.21 -3.90
CA LEU A 233 -3.43 -14.90 -4.21
C LEU A 233 -2.93 -14.50 -5.60
N LEU A 234 -3.78 -14.62 -6.62
CA LEU A 234 -3.43 -14.30 -8.01
C LEU A 234 -2.99 -12.85 -8.18
N ARG A 235 -3.65 -11.90 -7.53
CA ARG A 235 -3.25 -10.47 -7.54
C ARG A 235 -1.85 -10.26 -6.97
N VAL A 236 -1.55 -10.84 -5.81
CA VAL A 236 -0.24 -10.69 -5.16
C VAL A 236 0.85 -11.40 -5.99
N SER A 237 0.56 -12.61 -6.49
CA SER A 237 1.47 -13.34 -7.37
C SER A 237 1.75 -12.59 -8.66
N ALA A 238 0.74 -11.97 -9.28
CA ALA A 238 0.93 -11.14 -10.47
C ALA A 238 1.85 -9.94 -10.19
N THR A 239 1.67 -9.25 -9.05
CA THR A 239 2.56 -8.14 -8.67
C THR A 239 4.00 -8.57 -8.39
N VAL A 240 4.22 -9.75 -7.81
CA VAL A 240 5.58 -10.28 -7.61
C VAL A 240 6.21 -10.65 -8.96
N ALA A 241 5.45 -11.33 -9.83
CA ALA A 241 5.92 -11.70 -11.16
C ALA A 241 6.30 -10.47 -12.01
N SER A 242 5.49 -9.41 -12.01
CA SER A 242 5.84 -8.16 -12.67
C SER A 242 7.02 -7.46 -12.00
N GLY A 243 7.16 -7.57 -10.68
CA GLY A 243 8.31 -7.07 -9.93
C GLY A 243 9.63 -7.75 -10.34
N LEU A 244 9.63 -9.08 -10.55
CA LEU A 244 10.79 -9.80 -11.07
C LEU A 244 11.17 -9.32 -12.48
N ALA A 245 10.17 -9.04 -13.33
CA ALA A 245 10.42 -8.44 -14.64
C ALA A 245 10.97 -7.00 -14.53
N ALA A 246 10.51 -6.21 -13.57
CA ALA A 246 11.05 -4.86 -13.32
C ALA A 246 12.51 -4.88 -12.87
N VAL A 247 12.92 -5.86 -12.04
CA VAL A 247 14.33 -6.08 -11.68
C VAL A 247 15.16 -6.41 -12.93
N ALA A 248 14.69 -7.34 -13.77
CA ALA A 248 15.31 -7.63 -15.06
C ALA A 248 15.41 -6.38 -15.95
N GLY A 249 14.36 -5.56 -15.99
CA GLY A 249 14.34 -4.30 -16.72
C GLY A 249 15.37 -3.29 -16.22
N ASN A 250 15.58 -3.21 -14.91
CA ASN A 250 16.57 -2.31 -14.32
C ASN A 250 18.00 -2.71 -14.70
N TYR A 251 18.24 -4.02 -14.78
CA TYR A 251 19.50 -4.58 -15.26
C TYR A 251 19.71 -4.34 -16.76
N LEU A 252 18.64 -4.47 -17.57
CA LEU A 252 18.70 -4.27 -19.02
C LEU A 252 18.80 -2.79 -19.42
N SER A 253 18.27 -1.88 -18.60
CA SER A 253 18.34 -0.43 -18.86
C SER A 253 19.69 0.20 -18.56
N GLN A 254 20.65 -0.57 -18.02
CA GLN A 254 22.01 -0.08 -17.81
C GLN A 254 22.70 0.15 -19.16
N PRO A 255 23.24 1.35 -19.43
CA PRO A 255 23.93 1.63 -20.68
C PRO A 255 25.18 0.75 -20.79
N ALA A 256 25.49 0.30 -22.01
CA ALA A 256 26.78 -0.31 -22.31
C ALA A 256 27.89 0.76 -22.31
N PRO A 257 29.17 0.40 -22.13
CA PRO A 257 30.29 1.35 -22.09
C PRO A 257 30.37 2.31 -23.27
N ASP A 258 30.01 1.82 -24.46
CA ASP A 258 30.07 2.61 -25.71
C ASP A 258 28.69 3.17 -26.13
N SER A 259 27.70 3.10 -25.25
CA SER A 259 26.33 3.53 -25.58
C SER A 259 26.18 5.04 -25.50
N THR A 260 25.73 5.67 -26.59
CA THR A 260 25.35 7.09 -26.62
C THR A 260 23.93 7.32 -26.09
N ALA A 261 23.28 6.30 -25.52
CA ALA A 261 21.92 6.42 -25.00
C ALA A 261 21.87 7.29 -23.74
N THR A 262 21.18 8.42 -23.84
CA THR A 262 21.00 9.40 -22.75
C THR A 262 19.83 9.07 -21.83
N SER A 263 19.03 8.04 -22.13
CA SER A 263 17.82 7.67 -21.39
C SER A 263 17.90 6.25 -20.85
N TRP A 264 17.72 6.11 -19.54
CA TRP A 264 17.76 4.82 -18.81
C TRP A 264 16.39 4.48 -18.20
N VAL A 265 15.31 4.77 -18.93
CA VAL A 265 13.96 4.51 -18.44
C VAL A 265 13.72 3.01 -18.36
N ASN A 266 13.50 2.51 -17.14
CA ASN A 266 13.06 1.14 -16.92
C ASN A 266 11.56 1.01 -17.21
N TRP A 267 11.21 0.75 -18.47
CA TRP A 267 9.82 0.54 -18.90
C TRP A 267 9.13 -0.60 -18.14
N LEU A 268 9.86 -1.64 -17.75
CA LEU A 268 9.28 -2.76 -16.98
C LEU A 268 8.93 -2.35 -15.55
N ALA A 269 9.62 -1.38 -14.95
CA ALA A 269 9.19 -0.77 -13.69
C ALA A 269 7.87 0.00 -13.85
N ILE A 270 7.68 0.70 -14.96
CA ILE A 270 6.41 1.39 -15.28
C ILE A 270 5.29 0.36 -15.45
N VAL A 271 5.53 -0.72 -16.21
CA VAL A 271 4.58 -1.83 -16.36
C VAL A 271 4.25 -2.45 -15.00
N ASN A 272 5.25 -2.68 -14.15
CA ASN A 272 5.04 -3.19 -12.79
C ASN A 272 4.19 -2.24 -11.94
N ALA A 273 4.40 -0.92 -12.02
CA ALA A 273 3.56 0.06 -11.35
C ALA A 273 2.11 0.01 -11.86
N ALA A 274 1.90 -0.12 -13.18
CA ALA A 274 0.59 -0.29 -13.77
C ALA A 274 -0.10 -1.57 -13.30
N VAL A 275 0.63 -2.70 -13.25
CA VAL A 275 0.13 -3.98 -12.70
C VAL A 275 -0.25 -3.81 -11.23
N LEU A 276 0.58 -3.16 -10.42
CA LEU A 276 0.28 -2.91 -9.00
C LEU A 276 -1.01 -2.11 -8.83
N ILE A 277 -1.18 -1.03 -9.59
CA ILE A 277 -2.41 -0.21 -9.56
C ILE A 277 -3.62 -1.02 -10.04
N ALA A 278 -3.52 -1.72 -11.16
CA ALA A 278 -4.60 -2.55 -11.69
C ALA A 278 -5.00 -3.64 -10.70
N MET A 279 -4.01 -4.33 -10.12
CA MET A 279 -4.24 -5.33 -9.09
C MET A 279 -4.81 -4.71 -7.84
N LEU A 280 -4.40 -3.51 -7.39
CA LEU A 280 -4.98 -2.84 -6.22
C LEU A 280 -6.46 -2.51 -6.42
N LEU A 281 -6.82 -2.00 -7.60
CA LEU A 281 -8.17 -1.59 -7.96
C LEU A 281 -9.09 -2.77 -8.33
N TRP A 282 -8.53 -3.97 -8.53
CA TRP A 282 -9.32 -5.15 -8.87
C TRP A 282 -10.31 -5.49 -7.75
N LYS A 283 -11.61 -5.29 -8.02
CA LYS A 283 -12.68 -5.46 -7.03
C LYS A 283 -12.85 -6.96 -6.72
N PRO A 284 -12.62 -7.41 -5.47
CA PRO A 284 -12.91 -8.79 -5.10
C PRO A 284 -14.44 -9.00 -5.03
N PRO A 285 -14.93 -10.22 -5.27
CA PRO A 285 -16.33 -10.55 -4.99
C PRO A 285 -16.60 -10.36 -3.49
N PHE A 286 -17.78 -9.85 -3.16
CA PHE A 286 -18.16 -9.62 -1.78
C PHE A 286 -18.92 -10.84 -1.26
N LEU A 287 -18.63 -11.23 -0.03
CA LEU A 287 -19.53 -12.10 0.70
C LEU A 287 -20.75 -11.28 1.06
N ASP A 288 -21.90 -11.60 0.50
CA ASP A 288 -23.16 -11.09 1.04
C ASP A 288 -23.35 -11.70 2.42
N SER A 289 -23.23 -10.88 3.46
CA SER A 289 -23.56 -11.31 4.82
C SER A 289 -25.05 -11.04 5.02
N PRO A 290 -25.89 -12.07 5.22
CA PRO A 290 -27.27 -11.89 5.66
C PRO A 290 -27.34 -11.39 7.11
N THR A 291 -26.21 -11.33 7.83
CA THR A 291 -26.15 -10.78 9.18
C THR A 291 -26.13 -9.25 9.18
N ASP A 292 -27.16 -8.71 9.81
CA ASP A 292 -27.31 -7.38 10.42
C ASP A 292 -26.18 -7.02 11.43
N ASP A 293 -24.91 -7.35 11.18
CA ASP A 293 -23.78 -7.09 12.10
C ASP A 293 -23.28 -5.62 12.03
N ALA A 294 -24.18 -4.71 12.38
CA ALA A 294 -24.19 -3.83 13.56
C ALA A 294 -22.90 -3.36 14.28
N GLY A 295 -21.71 -3.96 14.11
CA GLY A 295 -20.54 -3.55 14.90
C GLY A 295 -19.88 -2.26 14.36
N TYR A 296 -19.40 -2.35 13.11
CA TYR A 296 -18.81 -1.21 12.39
C TYR A 296 -19.88 -0.26 11.81
N ASN A 297 -21.09 -0.80 11.64
CA ASN A 297 -22.29 -0.03 11.35
C ASN A 297 -22.76 0.78 12.56
N ALA A 298 -22.12 0.78 13.74
CA ALA A 298 -22.50 1.66 14.84
C ALA A 298 -22.24 3.17 14.56
N LEU A 299 -21.31 3.49 13.65
CA LEU A 299 -21.19 4.84 13.06
C LEU A 299 -22.33 5.18 12.09
N PHE A 300 -23.10 4.17 11.71
CA PHE A 300 -24.25 4.19 10.79
C PHE A 300 -25.47 3.49 11.42
N ASN A 301 -25.59 3.41 12.77
CA ASN A 301 -26.67 2.61 13.32
C ASN A 301 -27.96 3.37 13.08
N THR A 302 -28.81 2.71 12.32
CA THR A 302 -30.25 2.81 12.35
C THR A 302 -30.75 2.52 13.77
N GLY A 303 -30.62 3.50 14.66
CA GLY A 303 -31.89 3.97 15.20
C GLY A 303 -32.66 4.43 13.96
N ARG A 304 -33.46 3.54 13.36
CA ARG A 304 -34.31 3.89 12.22
C ARG A 304 -35.08 5.11 12.70
N SER A 305 -34.66 6.29 12.29
CA SER A 305 -35.37 7.49 12.67
C SER A 305 -36.72 7.33 11.98
N ALA A 306 -37.79 7.27 12.77
CA ALA A 306 -39.14 7.25 12.25
C ALA A 306 -39.44 8.50 11.38
N ALA A 307 -38.59 9.53 11.49
CA ALA A 307 -38.56 10.67 10.60
C ALA A 307 -37.84 10.29 9.29
N THR A 308 -38.62 10.14 8.23
CA THR A 308 -38.16 10.23 6.83
C THR A 308 -37.11 11.34 6.69
N SER A 309 -36.03 11.11 5.95
CA SER A 309 -35.21 12.20 5.42
C SER A 309 -36.04 12.97 4.36
N ALA A 310 -37.07 13.69 4.80
CA ALA A 310 -37.74 14.68 3.98
C ALA A 310 -36.78 15.86 3.78
N GLY A 311 -36.73 16.41 2.56
CA GLY A 311 -35.89 17.56 2.22
C GLY A 311 -34.52 17.22 1.62
N ASP A 312 -33.52 18.04 1.91
CA ASP A 312 -32.24 18.08 1.19
C ASP A 312 -31.22 17.00 1.59
N GLY A 313 -31.53 16.17 2.59
CA GLY A 313 -30.65 15.12 3.10
C GLY A 313 -30.01 14.22 2.02
N PRO A 314 -30.78 13.66 1.07
CA PRO A 314 -30.23 12.84 -0.01
C PRO A 314 -29.28 13.62 -0.94
N ALA A 315 -29.55 14.90 -1.20
CA ALA A 315 -28.70 15.74 -2.04
C ALA A 315 -27.37 16.08 -1.34
N ALA A 316 -27.43 16.40 -0.04
CA ALA A 316 -26.23 16.59 0.80
C ALA A 316 -25.38 15.31 0.89
N ALA A 317 -26.01 14.13 1.01
CA ALA A 317 -25.31 12.84 1.02
C ALA A 317 -24.67 12.52 -0.34
N LYS A 318 -25.37 12.77 -1.45
CA LYS A 318 -24.82 12.65 -2.81
C LYS A 318 -23.63 13.58 -3.03
N LEU A 319 -23.72 14.83 -2.59
CA LEU A 319 -22.61 15.77 -2.65
C LEU A 319 -21.41 15.25 -1.85
N SER A 320 -21.61 14.82 -0.60
CA SER A 320 -20.53 14.21 0.20
C SER A 320 -19.93 12.94 -0.42
N ASN A 321 -20.72 12.17 -1.17
CA ASN A 321 -20.24 11.02 -1.95
C ASN A 321 -19.37 11.45 -3.15
N ALA A 322 -19.61 12.63 -3.75
CA ALA A 322 -18.81 13.15 -4.86
C ALA A 322 -17.32 13.32 -4.49
N ALA A 323 -16.98 13.39 -3.19
CA ALA A 323 -15.61 13.34 -2.71
C ALA A 323 -14.80 12.13 -3.21
N GLY A 324 -15.46 11.01 -3.53
CA GLY A 324 -14.80 9.83 -4.11
C GLY A 324 -14.27 10.07 -5.53
N ILE A 325 -14.84 11.03 -6.26
CA ILE A 325 -14.44 11.41 -7.62
C ILE A 325 -13.57 12.67 -7.57
N THR A 326 -13.95 13.68 -6.78
CA THR A 326 -13.24 14.96 -6.75
C THR A 326 -11.87 14.86 -6.09
N ALA A 327 -11.69 14.04 -5.05
CA ALA A 327 -10.41 13.92 -4.37
C ALA A 327 -9.31 13.32 -5.26
N PRO A 328 -9.52 12.19 -5.99
CA PRO A 328 -8.53 11.70 -6.95
C PRO A 328 -8.17 12.73 -8.02
N LEU A 329 -9.16 13.40 -8.62
CA LEU A 329 -8.91 14.43 -9.64
C LEU A 329 -8.08 15.60 -9.07
N ALA A 330 -8.43 16.08 -7.88
CA ALA A 330 -7.65 17.11 -7.20
C ALA A 330 -6.22 16.62 -6.90
N GLY A 331 -6.07 15.37 -6.45
CA GLY A 331 -4.76 14.74 -6.25
C GLY A 331 -3.93 14.68 -7.53
N THR A 332 -4.53 14.34 -8.67
CA THR A 332 -3.85 14.36 -9.97
C THR A 332 -3.40 15.76 -10.36
N LEU A 333 -4.24 16.78 -10.17
CA LEU A 333 -3.86 18.17 -10.39
C LEU A 333 -2.71 18.60 -9.45
N GLY A 334 -2.78 18.17 -8.19
CA GLY A 334 -1.72 18.40 -7.21
C GLY A 334 -0.40 17.70 -7.55
N LEU A 335 -0.43 16.51 -8.16
CA LEU A 335 0.76 15.84 -8.70
C LEU A 335 1.41 16.66 -9.81
N VAL A 336 0.62 17.18 -10.75
CA VAL A 336 1.12 18.04 -11.84
C VAL A 336 1.71 19.34 -11.28
N ALA A 337 0.99 20.01 -10.39
CA ALA A 337 1.50 21.21 -9.73
C ALA A 337 2.78 20.92 -8.94
N GLY A 338 2.86 19.77 -8.27
CA GLY A 338 4.02 19.37 -7.51
C GLY A 338 5.22 18.98 -8.37
N TRP A 339 4.99 18.41 -9.55
CA TRP A 339 6.03 18.17 -10.56
C TRP A 339 6.63 19.49 -11.06
N LEU A 340 5.78 20.47 -11.36
CA LEU A 340 6.24 21.82 -11.69
C LEU A 340 6.98 22.47 -10.51
N ALA A 341 6.64 22.09 -9.28
CA ALA A 341 7.27 22.60 -8.07
C ALA A 341 8.56 21.86 -7.64
N THR A 342 9.02 20.88 -8.42
CA THR A 342 10.26 20.12 -8.15
C THR A 342 11.52 20.99 -8.04
N PRO A 343 11.69 22.12 -8.74
CA PRO A 343 12.84 23.02 -8.52
C PRO A 343 12.93 23.58 -7.09
N TRP A 344 11.81 23.65 -6.36
CA TRP A 344 11.77 24.19 -4.99
C TRP A 344 11.71 23.09 -3.94
N PHE A 345 10.89 22.07 -4.16
CA PHE A 345 10.61 21.02 -3.16
C PHE A 345 11.21 19.66 -3.52
N GLY A 346 11.89 19.55 -4.66
CA GLY A 346 12.36 18.29 -5.17
C GLY A 346 11.24 17.31 -5.47
N TRP A 347 11.57 16.05 -5.27
CA TRP A 347 10.64 14.94 -5.47
C TRP A 347 9.57 14.86 -4.37
N LEU A 348 9.71 15.59 -3.25
CA LEU A 348 8.63 15.76 -2.26
C LEU A 348 7.50 16.66 -2.77
N GLY A 349 7.78 17.54 -3.74
CA GLY A 349 6.80 18.44 -4.34
C GLY A 349 5.55 17.72 -4.87
N PRO A 350 5.68 16.77 -5.83
CA PRO A 350 4.56 15.98 -6.35
C PRO A 350 3.73 15.32 -5.25
N LEU A 351 4.38 14.65 -4.31
CA LEU A 351 3.71 13.92 -3.22
C LEU A 351 2.91 14.87 -2.31
N THR A 352 3.56 15.94 -1.86
CA THR A 352 2.97 16.90 -0.92
C THR A 352 1.80 17.63 -1.54
N LEU A 353 1.97 18.15 -2.75
CA LEU A 353 0.93 18.95 -3.40
C LEU A 353 -0.26 18.10 -3.84
N ALA A 354 -0.06 16.83 -4.20
CA ALA A 354 -1.16 15.87 -4.39
C ALA A 354 -2.04 15.75 -3.14
N LEU A 355 -1.42 15.56 -1.97
CA LEU A 355 -2.13 15.41 -0.69
C LEU A 355 -2.79 16.72 -0.24
N VAL A 356 -2.11 17.85 -0.40
CA VAL A 356 -2.67 19.18 -0.11
C VAL A 356 -3.89 19.45 -0.98
N PHE A 357 -3.84 19.17 -2.28
CA PHE A 357 -5.00 19.37 -3.17
C PHE A 357 -6.16 18.44 -2.81
N VAL A 358 -5.89 17.19 -2.39
CA VAL A 358 -6.93 16.30 -1.85
C VAL A 358 -7.61 16.93 -0.63
N LEU A 359 -6.84 17.48 0.31
CA LEU A 359 -7.38 18.15 1.51
C LEU A 359 -8.18 19.41 1.14
N LEU A 360 -7.66 20.25 0.25
CA LEU A 360 -8.37 21.42 -0.27
C LEU A 360 -9.67 21.04 -0.99
N SER A 361 -9.70 19.89 -1.69
CA SER A 361 -10.95 19.39 -2.28
C SER A 361 -12.01 19.08 -1.22
N HIS A 362 -11.60 18.53 -0.06
CA HIS A 362 -12.50 18.28 1.07
C HIS A 362 -12.97 19.58 1.72
N LEU A 363 -12.07 20.57 1.86
CA LEU A 363 -12.42 21.92 2.30
C LEU A 363 -13.49 22.55 1.39
N CYS A 364 -13.28 22.56 0.08
CA CYS A 364 -14.23 23.11 -0.89
C CYS A 364 -15.58 22.41 -0.83
N LEU A 365 -15.60 21.08 -0.74
CA LEU A 365 -16.82 20.29 -0.63
C LEU A 365 -17.65 20.66 0.60
N GLU A 366 -16.96 20.93 1.72
CA GLU A 366 -17.57 21.34 2.98
C GLU A 366 -18.07 22.79 2.95
N LEU A 367 -17.37 23.68 2.25
CA LEU A 367 -17.85 25.04 2.00
C LEU A 367 -19.12 25.03 1.12
N VAL A 368 -19.17 24.18 0.09
CA VAL A 368 -20.37 24.01 -0.75
C VAL A 368 -21.52 23.42 0.07
N LEU A 369 -21.24 22.40 0.90
CA LEU A 369 -22.24 21.83 1.81
C LEU A 369 -22.79 22.89 2.78
N ARG A 370 -21.91 23.70 3.37
CA ARG A 370 -22.30 24.80 4.25
C ARG A 370 -23.16 25.83 3.52
N LYS A 371 -22.75 26.27 2.33
CA LYS A 371 -23.44 27.32 1.59
C LYS A 371 -24.83 26.89 1.13
N ASN A 372 -24.98 25.64 0.68
CA ASN A 372 -26.22 25.19 0.04
C ASN A 372 -27.22 24.55 1.01
N TYR A 373 -26.76 24.00 2.14
CA TYR A 373 -27.61 23.15 2.99
C TYR A 373 -27.57 23.51 4.49
N ALA A 374 -26.79 24.52 4.91
CA ALA A 374 -26.73 24.94 6.30
C ALA A 374 -27.30 26.36 6.47
N THR A 375 -28.28 26.52 7.37
CA THR A 375 -28.85 27.84 7.70
C THR A 375 -28.17 28.39 8.95
N PRO A 376 -27.72 29.66 8.95
CA PRO A 376 -27.24 30.32 10.17
C PRO A 376 -28.27 30.20 11.30
N GLY A 377 -27.81 29.85 12.51
CA GLY A 377 -28.69 29.67 13.69
C GLY A 377 -29.17 28.24 13.95
N THR A 378 -29.00 27.30 13.01
CA THR A 378 -29.25 25.87 13.28
C THR A 378 -28.28 25.35 14.35
N THR A 379 -28.81 24.65 15.35
CA THR A 379 -28.02 24.18 16.49
C THR A 379 -26.96 23.17 16.04
N ARG A 380 -25.70 23.43 16.42
CA ARG A 380 -24.61 22.52 16.13
C ARG A 380 -24.66 21.34 17.09
N THR A 381 -24.64 20.14 16.52
CA THR A 381 -24.60 18.92 17.31
C THR A 381 -23.15 18.64 17.72
N ARG A 382 -22.90 18.43 19.03
CA ARG A 382 -21.56 18.08 19.50
C ARG A 382 -21.22 16.65 19.08
N LEU A 383 -20.07 16.48 18.41
CA LEU A 383 -19.55 15.18 18.03
C LEU A 383 -18.75 14.57 19.18
N LYS A 384 -19.35 13.63 19.91
CA LYS A 384 -18.58 12.74 20.82
C LYS A 384 -17.83 11.72 19.97
N ALA A 385 -16.52 11.57 20.20
CA ALA A 385 -15.63 10.67 19.42
C ALA A 385 -15.76 10.88 17.90
N ALA A 386 -15.33 12.05 17.43
CA ALA A 386 -15.46 12.41 16.01
C ALA A 386 -14.64 11.52 15.07
N VAL A 387 -13.49 11.02 15.56
CA VAL A 387 -12.52 10.22 14.81
C VAL A 387 -12.03 9.07 15.71
N PRO A 388 -11.75 7.86 15.17
CA PRO A 388 -11.15 6.78 15.94
C PRO A 388 -9.82 7.19 16.59
N THR A 389 -9.61 6.81 17.84
CA THR A 389 -8.38 7.09 18.60
C THR A 389 -7.13 6.54 17.93
N THR A 390 -7.25 5.40 17.25
CA THR A 390 -6.16 4.78 16.46
C THR A 390 -5.66 5.68 15.34
N LEU A 391 -6.54 6.47 14.72
CA LEU A 391 -6.15 7.38 13.65
C LEU A 391 -5.44 8.62 14.21
N ILE A 392 -5.87 9.11 15.37
CA ILE A 392 -5.18 10.18 16.10
C ILE A 392 -3.78 9.72 16.51
N LEU A 393 -3.66 8.49 17.04
CA LEU A 393 -2.38 7.89 17.38
C LEU A 393 -1.47 7.76 16.14
N ALA A 394 -2.02 7.34 15.00
CA ALA A 394 -1.26 7.25 13.75
C ALA A 394 -0.71 8.63 13.30
N ILE A 395 -1.52 9.69 13.37
CA ILE A 395 -1.08 11.07 13.09
C ILE A 395 0.01 11.50 14.08
N ALA A 396 -0.16 11.20 15.37
CA ALA A 396 0.83 11.54 16.39
C ALA A 396 2.17 10.82 16.15
N VAL A 397 2.14 9.52 15.82
CA VAL A 397 3.33 8.73 15.48
C VAL A 397 4.01 9.28 14.23
N GLY A 398 3.25 9.56 13.16
CA GLY A 398 3.80 10.15 11.94
C GLY A 398 4.42 11.53 12.17
N GLY A 399 3.76 12.38 12.98
CA GLY A 399 4.26 13.71 13.33
C GLY A 399 5.50 13.68 14.24
N LEU A 400 5.49 12.84 15.29
CA LEU A 400 6.64 12.66 16.19
C LEU A 400 7.82 12.03 15.46
N GLY A 401 7.59 11.12 14.50
CA GLY A 401 8.63 10.51 13.69
C GLY A 401 9.37 11.49 12.77
N LEU A 402 8.74 12.60 12.37
CA LEU A 402 9.40 13.65 11.60
C LEU A 402 10.48 14.38 12.40
N ILE A 403 10.36 14.49 13.73
CA ILE A 403 11.34 15.21 14.57
C ILE A 403 12.75 14.60 14.49
N PRO A 404 12.97 13.30 14.82
CA PRO A 404 14.30 12.70 14.73
C PRO A 404 14.83 12.67 13.29
N LEU A 405 13.95 12.51 12.30
CA LEU A 405 14.32 12.59 10.89
C LEU A 405 14.85 13.98 10.51
N LEU A 406 14.19 15.06 10.93
CA LEU A 406 14.64 16.43 10.66
C LEU A 406 16.00 16.72 11.32
N ILE A 407 16.20 16.21 12.54
CA ILE A 407 17.51 16.28 13.23
C ILE A 407 18.56 15.54 12.41
N MET A 408 18.25 14.34 11.91
CA MET A 408 19.17 13.54 11.10
C MET A 408 19.53 14.25 9.78
N VAL A 409 18.54 14.73 9.03
CA VAL A 409 18.74 15.46 7.76
C VAL A 409 19.57 16.72 7.99
N SER A 410 19.41 17.41 9.13
CA SER A 410 20.25 18.57 9.46
C SER A 410 21.73 18.23 9.65
N GLY A 411 22.06 16.97 9.98
CA GLY A 411 23.43 16.50 10.18
C GLY A 411 24.15 16.08 8.90
N ILE A 412 23.41 15.77 7.82
CA ILE A 412 23.98 15.22 6.57
C ILE A 412 24.78 16.28 5.79
N ASN A 413 24.46 17.57 5.93
CA ASN A 413 25.01 18.64 5.08
C ASN A 413 26.21 19.42 5.68
N ARG A 414 27.10 18.77 6.43
CA ARG A 414 28.33 19.45 6.88
C ARG A 414 29.45 19.47 5.82
N GLY A 415 29.27 18.77 4.70
CA GLY A 415 30.31 18.55 3.69
C GLY A 415 30.04 19.10 2.28
N GLY A 416 28.86 19.69 1.98
CA GLY A 416 28.56 20.33 0.69
C GLY A 416 28.56 19.41 -0.55
N MET A 417 28.63 18.09 -0.40
CA MET A 417 28.69 17.14 -1.52
C MET A 417 27.33 16.61 -1.99
N TYR A 418 26.25 16.86 -1.24
CA TYR A 418 24.91 16.35 -1.58
C TYR A 418 23.89 17.48 -1.47
N ASP A 419 23.39 17.93 -2.63
CA ASP A 419 22.30 18.89 -2.72
C ASP A 419 20.96 18.16 -2.81
N TRP A 420 20.09 18.35 -1.81
CA TRP A 420 18.68 18.00 -1.96
C TRP A 420 18.11 18.73 -3.18
N PRO A 421 17.50 18.04 -4.17
CA PRO A 421 16.92 18.71 -5.33
C PRO A 421 15.81 19.63 -4.83
N GLY A 422 15.95 20.95 -4.97
CA GLY A 422 15.07 21.94 -4.33
C GLY A 422 15.77 23.27 -4.08
N PHE A 423 15.12 24.20 -3.36
CA PHE A 423 15.56 25.59 -3.13
C PHE A 423 17.08 25.79 -3.27
N GLY A 424 17.48 26.28 -4.46
CA GLY A 424 18.82 26.13 -5.04
C GLY A 424 20.01 26.28 -4.09
N ASN A 425 20.93 25.30 -4.15
CA ASN A 425 22.28 25.17 -3.57
C ASN A 425 22.58 25.76 -2.17
N SER A 426 21.58 26.24 -1.42
CA SER A 426 21.81 27.08 -0.23
C SER A 426 20.74 26.95 0.87
N ALA A 427 19.59 26.32 0.60
CA ALA A 427 18.59 26.11 1.65
C ALA A 427 18.95 24.88 2.52
N PRO A 428 18.82 24.98 3.86
CA PRO A 428 19.00 23.83 4.73
C PRO A 428 18.04 22.69 4.35
N HIS A 429 18.55 21.50 4.05
CA HIS A 429 17.76 20.38 3.52
C HIS A 429 16.61 19.93 4.43
N PHE A 430 16.69 20.19 5.74
CA PHE A 430 15.59 19.91 6.67
C PHE A 430 14.37 20.82 6.44
N LEU A 431 14.54 21.99 5.80
CA LEU A 431 13.43 22.91 5.54
C LEU A 431 12.41 22.33 4.58
N VAL A 432 12.83 21.57 3.56
CA VAL A 432 11.91 21.03 2.55
C VAL A 432 10.88 20.06 3.18
N PRO A 433 11.27 18.97 3.87
CA PRO A 433 10.32 18.09 4.53
C PRO A 433 9.52 18.80 5.63
N LEU A 434 10.12 19.77 6.32
CA LEU A 434 9.42 20.59 7.33
C LEU A 434 8.29 21.43 6.70
N VAL A 435 8.59 22.19 5.64
CA VAL A 435 7.60 23.02 4.92
C VAL A 435 6.50 22.14 4.33
N CYS A 436 6.85 20.98 3.78
CA CYS A 436 5.87 20.03 3.26
C CYS A 436 4.94 19.50 4.37
N ALA A 437 5.49 19.15 5.54
CA ALA A 437 4.70 18.69 6.69
C ALA A 437 3.79 19.80 7.24
N VAL A 438 4.31 21.03 7.36
CA VAL A 438 3.53 22.20 7.79
C VAL A 438 2.40 22.48 6.80
N ALA A 439 2.66 22.49 5.50
CA ALA A 439 1.64 22.71 4.47
C ALA A 439 0.52 21.66 4.56
N LEU A 440 0.87 20.38 4.72
CA LEU A 440 -0.08 19.28 4.90
C LEU A 440 -0.93 19.45 6.17
N LEU A 441 -0.29 19.76 7.31
CA LEU A 441 -0.96 19.97 8.59
C LEU A 441 -1.88 21.19 8.57
N CYS A 442 -1.44 22.31 7.97
CA CYS A 442 -2.25 23.51 7.82
C CYS A 442 -3.47 23.26 6.93
N ALA A 443 -3.31 22.59 5.77
CA ALA A 443 -4.43 22.23 4.91
C ALA A 443 -5.42 21.28 5.60
N GLY A 444 -4.90 20.31 6.36
CA GLY A 444 -5.69 19.38 7.15
C GLY A 444 -6.47 20.07 8.27
N ALA A 445 -5.81 20.93 9.03
CA ALA A 445 -6.41 21.71 10.12
C ALA A 445 -7.48 22.67 9.60
N ALA A 446 -7.23 23.38 8.48
CA ALA A 446 -8.22 24.26 7.85
C ALA A 446 -9.47 23.46 7.43
N SER A 447 -9.27 22.32 6.76
CA SER A 447 -10.37 21.43 6.34
C SER A 447 -11.18 20.91 7.54
N ALA A 448 -10.50 20.42 8.59
CA ALA A 448 -11.15 19.92 9.80
C ALA A 448 -11.89 21.03 10.55
N CYS A 449 -11.29 22.22 10.63
CA CYS A 449 -11.88 23.39 11.26
C CYS A 449 -13.22 23.77 10.60
N VAL A 450 -13.28 23.78 9.26
CA VAL A 450 -14.54 24.04 8.53
C VAL A 450 -15.61 22.98 8.84
N VAL A 451 -15.26 21.69 8.87
CA VAL A 451 -16.22 20.62 9.22
C VAL A 451 -16.74 20.77 10.65
N LEU A 452 -15.84 21.09 11.58
CA LEU A 452 -16.19 21.30 12.98
C LEU A 452 -17.07 22.54 13.13
N LEU A 453 -16.69 23.67 12.55
CA LEU A 453 -17.40 24.95 12.70
C LEU A 453 -18.67 25.08 11.84
N ARG A 454 -18.95 24.15 10.93
CA ARG A 454 -20.16 24.18 10.09
C ARG A 454 -21.44 24.21 10.96
N PRO A 455 -22.43 25.07 10.66
CA PRO A 455 -23.77 25.00 11.25
C PRO A 455 -24.47 23.66 10.94
N GLY A 456 -25.57 23.35 11.62
CA GLY A 456 -26.40 22.19 11.30
C GLY A 456 -26.97 22.27 9.88
N LEU A 457 -27.29 21.11 9.29
CA LEU A 457 -28.01 21.08 8.02
C LEU A 457 -29.50 21.40 8.30
N SER A 458 -30.11 22.28 7.52
CA SER A 458 -31.47 22.80 7.78
C SER A 458 -32.57 21.78 7.54
N ASN A 459 -32.48 21.04 6.43
CA ASN A 459 -33.47 20.06 5.98
C ASN A 459 -32.93 18.62 6.03
N ALA A 460 -32.11 18.30 7.03
CA ALA A 460 -31.58 16.96 7.22
C ALA A 460 -31.70 16.52 8.68
N SER A 461 -31.87 15.22 8.90
CA SER A 461 -31.91 14.68 10.26
C SER A 461 -30.59 14.94 10.99
N GLU A 462 -30.68 15.15 12.30
CA GLU A 462 -29.52 15.35 13.18
C GLU A 462 -28.48 14.23 13.03
N LEU A 463 -28.98 13.00 12.88
CA LEU A 463 -28.16 11.81 12.69
C LEU A 463 -27.42 11.86 11.35
N LEU A 464 -28.07 12.29 10.27
CA LEU A 464 -27.43 12.42 8.96
C LEU A 464 -26.30 13.47 8.99
N ASP A 465 -26.54 14.65 9.56
CA ASP A 465 -25.52 15.70 9.70
C ASP A 465 -24.30 15.19 10.49
N ARG A 466 -24.53 14.54 11.64
CA ARG A 466 -23.47 13.93 12.46
C ARG A 466 -22.65 12.92 11.67
N THR A 467 -23.30 12.04 10.92
CA THR A 467 -22.63 11.00 10.15
C THR A 467 -21.82 11.60 9.00
N LEU A 468 -22.34 12.61 8.30
CA LEU A 468 -21.62 13.33 7.25
C LEU A 468 -20.37 14.02 7.79
N ARG A 469 -20.47 14.73 8.92
CA ARG A 469 -19.30 15.38 9.55
C ARG A 469 -18.24 14.37 10.00
N ARG A 470 -18.64 13.28 10.66
CA ARG A 470 -17.69 12.22 11.07
C ARG A 470 -16.98 11.62 9.87
N ARG A 471 -17.69 11.40 8.77
CA ARG A 471 -17.11 10.88 7.54
C ARG A 471 -16.11 11.85 6.90
N SER A 472 -16.46 13.14 6.84
CA SER A 472 -15.54 14.16 6.34
C SER A 472 -14.30 14.27 7.23
N LEU A 473 -14.45 14.31 8.56
CA LEU A 473 -13.32 14.29 9.49
C LEU A 473 -12.47 13.04 9.34
N PHE A 474 -13.08 11.86 9.26
CA PHE A 474 -12.34 10.61 9.03
C PHE A 474 -11.52 10.68 7.74
N ARG A 475 -12.09 11.20 6.65
CA ARG A 475 -11.37 11.35 5.38
C ARG A 475 -10.22 12.35 5.47
N ILE A 476 -10.41 13.48 6.14
CA ILE A 476 -9.37 14.50 6.34
C ILE A 476 -8.23 13.90 7.18
N TYR A 477 -8.56 13.31 8.34
CA TYR A 477 -7.57 12.75 9.26
C TYR A 477 -6.81 11.57 8.63
N ARG A 478 -7.45 10.71 7.82
CA ARG A 478 -6.74 9.62 7.11
C ARG A 478 -5.74 10.18 6.08
N THR A 479 -6.12 11.25 5.37
CA THR A 479 -5.25 11.86 4.36
C THR A 479 -4.09 12.59 5.04
N VAL A 480 -4.32 13.26 6.18
CA VAL A 480 -3.25 13.86 6.99
C VAL A 480 -2.32 12.79 7.54
N GLY A 481 -2.85 11.75 8.20
CA GLY A 481 -2.04 10.68 8.76
C GLY A 481 -1.26 9.93 7.68
N GLY A 482 -1.93 9.55 6.59
CA GLY A 482 -1.28 8.92 5.44
C GLY A 482 -0.23 9.82 4.80
N GLY A 483 -0.51 11.12 4.69
CA GLY A 483 0.45 12.09 4.15
C GLY A 483 1.69 12.29 5.02
N LEU A 484 1.55 12.33 6.35
CA LEU A 484 2.69 12.40 7.27
C LEU A 484 3.58 11.17 7.15
N PHE A 485 2.99 9.96 7.09
CA PHE A 485 3.76 8.74 6.83
C PHE A 485 4.38 8.73 5.44
N ALA A 486 3.74 9.29 4.43
CA ALA A 486 4.31 9.39 3.09
C ALA A 486 5.53 10.32 3.07
N LEU A 487 5.45 11.48 3.75
CA LEU A 487 6.56 12.41 3.90
C LEU A 487 7.72 11.80 4.71
N LEU A 488 7.40 11.13 5.81
CA LEU A 488 8.36 10.42 6.64
C LEU A 488 9.06 9.32 5.82
N GLY A 489 8.28 8.52 5.10
CA GLY A 489 8.79 7.44 4.26
C GLY A 489 9.67 7.95 3.14
N ALA A 490 9.26 9.06 2.53
CA ALA A 490 9.99 9.72 1.48
C ALA A 490 11.37 10.19 1.96
N ALA A 491 11.40 10.95 3.05
CA ALA A 491 12.64 11.46 3.59
C ALA A 491 13.57 10.34 4.11
N PHE A 492 13.04 9.25 4.70
CA PHE A 492 13.86 8.09 5.05
C PHE A 492 14.47 7.38 3.85
N LEU A 493 13.75 7.30 2.71
CA LEU A 493 14.33 6.77 1.48
C LEU A 493 15.50 7.63 1.00
N ALA A 494 15.35 8.96 0.97
CA ALA A 494 16.43 9.87 0.58
C ALA A 494 17.66 9.71 1.47
N VAL A 495 17.46 9.74 2.79
CA VAL A 495 18.53 9.55 3.77
C VAL A 495 19.17 8.17 3.66
N GLY A 496 18.39 7.12 3.38
CA GLY A 496 18.90 5.75 3.26
C GLY A 496 19.68 5.48 1.97
N THR A 497 19.59 6.36 0.98
CA THR A 497 20.36 6.28 -0.27
C THR A 497 21.62 7.14 -0.28
N GLU A 498 21.78 8.04 0.68
CA GLU A 498 22.91 8.95 0.76
C GLU A 498 24.04 8.38 1.65
N PRO A 499 25.31 8.47 1.25
CA PRO A 499 26.44 8.12 2.10
C PRO A 499 26.59 9.17 3.22
N THR A 500 26.55 8.73 4.47
CA THR A 500 26.79 9.61 5.63
C THR A 500 28.26 9.99 5.73
N PHE A 501 28.54 11.27 6.02
CA PHE A 501 29.90 11.79 6.16
C PHE A 501 30.71 10.98 7.19
N GLY A 502 31.82 10.35 6.77
CA GLY A 502 32.64 9.48 7.63
C GLY A 502 32.25 8.00 7.65
N THR A 503 31.26 7.57 6.86
CA THR A 503 30.90 6.16 6.66
C THR A 503 30.74 5.86 5.19
N GLU A 504 31.42 4.83 4.68
CA GLU A 504 31.51 4.56 3.23
C GLU A 504 30.25 3.98 2.58
N SER A 505 29.16 3.72 3.32
CA SER A 505 27.98 3.08 2.73
C SER A 505 26.63 3.67 3.16
N ALA A 506 25.73 3.77 2.19
CA ALA A 506 24.33 4.10 2.38
C ALA A 506 23.67 3.10 3.34
N ASN A 507 23.00 3.60 4.38
CA ASN A 507 22.36 2.73 5.36
C ASN A 507 20.99 2.25 4.85
N SER A 508 21.00 1.09 4.21
CA SER A 508 19.82 0.42 3.66
C SER A 508 18.67 0.20 4.67
N ALA A 509 18.95 0.19 5.98
CA ALA A 509 17.92 0.07 7.02
C ALA A 509 16.92 1.24 6.99
N PHE A 510 17.39 2.47 6.72
CA PHE A 510 16.49 3.62 6.58
C PHE A 510 15.61 3.50 5.34
N GLY A 511 16.13 2.91 4.26
CA GLY A 511 15.34 2.63 3.07
C GLY A 511 14.15 1.69 3.36
N ILE A 512 14.36 0.68 4.20
CA ILE A 512 13.31 -0.27 4.63
C ILE A 512 12.26 0.44 5.49
N VAL A 513 12.69 1.24 6.47
CA VAL A 513 11.77 2.05 7.29
C VAL A 513 10.96 3.01 6.42
N GLY A 514 11.61 3.61 5.41
CA GLY A 514 10.98 4.45 4.42
C GLY A 514 9.86 3.74 3.66
N ALA A 515 10.15 2.54 3.15
CA ALA A 515 9.18 1.70 2.46
C ALA A 515 8.00 1.27 3.36
N LEU A 516 8.26 0.91 4.62
CA LEU A 516 7.21 0.59 5.59
C LEU A 516 6.29 1.80 5.84
N CYS A 517 6.85 2.99 5.95
CA CYS A 517 6.06 4.21 6.08
C CYS A 517 5.15 4.44 4.86
N PHE A 518 5.63 4.19 3.63
CA PHE A 518 4.79 4.25 2.43
C PHE A 518 3.65 3.21 2.43
N VAL A 519 3.90 2.00 2.94
CA VAL A 519 2.85 0.98 3.10
C VAL A 519 1.77 1.46 4.07
N VAL A 520 2.17 2.04 5.20
CA VAL A 520 1.22 2.62 6.17
C VAL A 520 0.47 3.80 5.53
N ALA A 521 1.17 4.68 4.82
CA ALA A 521 0.60 5.80 4.10
C ALA A 521 -0.47 5.37 3.09
N ALA A 522 -0.13 4.41 2.22
CA ALA A 522 -1.05 3.84 1.25
C ALA A 522 -2.25 3.18 1.94
N THR A 523 -2.02 2.44 3.02
CA THR A 523 -3.10 1.80 3.79
C THR A 523 -4.07 2.85 4.35
N LEU A 524 -3.57 3.94 4.94
CA LEU A 524 -4.40 5.02 5.49
C LEU A 524 -5.14 5.80 4.38
N CYS A 525 -4.45 6.10 3.28
CA CYS A 525 -5.02 6.84 2.14
C CYS A 525 -6.07 6.03 1.38
N PHE A 526 -5.87 4.72 1.20
CA PHE A 526 -6.78 3.85 0.43
C PHE A 526 -7.72 3.01 1.29
N TYR A 527 -7.70 3.17 2.62
CA TYR A 527 -8.66 2.47 3.48
C TYR A 527 -10.10 2.77 3.03
N PRO A 528 -10.86 1.76 2.59
CA PRO A 528 -12.14 1.99 1.93
C PRO A 528 -13.15 2.58 2.90
N VAL A 529 -13.73 3.72 2.52
CA VAL A 529 -14.89 4.30 3.21
C VAL A 529 -16.13 3.89 2.43
N ARG A 530 -17.00 3.06 3.01
CA ARG A 530 -18.26 2.62 2.39
C ARG A 530 -19.05 3.83 1.86
N GLY A 531 -19.59 3.72 0.64
CA GLY A 531 -20.53 4.68 0.06
C GLY A 531 -21.91 4.59 0.72
N PHE A 532 -22.65 5.69 0.80
CA PHE A 532 -24.06 5.62 1.16
C PHE A 532 -24.91 5.21 -0.03
N THR A 533 -25.94 4.41 0.24
CA THR A 533 -27.04 4.14 -0.67
C THR A 533 -28.31 4.86 -0.17
N PRO A 534 -29.24 5.27 -1.06
CA PRO A 534 -30.53 5.84 -0.64
C PRO A 534 -31.30 4.93 0.33
N ALA A 535 -31.11 3.62 0.24
CA ALA A 535 -31.71 2.61 1.11
C ALA A 535 -31.27 2.74 2.58
N ASP A 536 -30.09 3.30 2.86
CA ASP A 536 -29.62 3.55 4.23
C ASP A 536 -30.47 4.62 4.96
N PHE A 537 -31.36 5.31 4.24
CA PHE A 537 -32.19 6.40 4.74
C PHE A 537 -33.69 6.22 4.49
N MET A 538 -34.12 5.09 3.91
CA MET A 538 -35.55 4.80 3.73
C MET A 538 -36.16 4.23 5.01
N PRO A 539 -37.45 4.53 5.31
CA PRO A 539 -38.14 3.93 6.45
C PRO A 539 -38.18 2.40 6.31
N ALA A 540 -38.33 1.68 7.43
CA ALA A 540 -38.76 0.29 7.36
C ALA A 540 -40.03 0.26 6.52
N ALA A 541 -40.09 -0.60 5.49
CA ALA A 541 -41.38 -0.99 4.95
C ALA A 541 -42.24 -1.33 6.17
N ALA A 542 -43.34 -0.59 6.38
CA ALA A 542 -44.20 -0.77 7.53
C ALA A 542 -44.39 -2.28 7.62
N LYS A 543 -43.90 -2.89 8.72
CA LYS A 543 -44.16 -4.30 8.97
C LYS A 543 -45.67 -4.35 8.87
N ALA A 544 -46.19 -4.94 7.80
CA ALA A 544 -47.61 -5.05 7.62
C ALA A 544 -48.05 -5.79 8.86
N THR A 545 -48.60 -5.06 9.82
CA THR A 545 -49.33 -5.60 10.94
C THR A 545 -50.58 -6.14 10.28
N GLY A 546 -50.41 -7.28 9.61
CA GLY A 546 -51.46 -8.19 9.27
C GLY A 546 -51.97 -8.71 10.59
N THR A 547 -52.77 -7.88 11.25
CA THR A 547 -53.88 -8.33 12.07
C THR A 547 -54.84 -9.05 11.14
N THR A 548 -54.45 -10.22 10.64
CA THR A 548 -55.39 -11.28 10.28
C THR A 548 -56.02 -11.75 11.59
N SER A 549 -56.99 -10.95 12.05
CA SER A 549 -58.09 -11.39 12.89
C SER A 549 -58.85 -12.45 12.08
N LEU A 550 -58.40 -13.70 12.16
CA LEU A 550 -59.27 -14.84 11.92
C LEU A 550 -60.26 -14.90 13.10
N LYS A 551 -61.37 -14.19 12.94
CA LYS A 551 -62.58 -14.41 13.73
C LYS A 551 -63.43 -15.44 13.01
N LYS A 552 -63.59 -16.58 13.72
CA LYS A 552 -64.56 -17.68 13.57
C LYS A 552 -64.41 -18.59 12.36
#